data_AF-A0A1E4HK57-F1
#
_entry.id   AF-A0A1E4HK57-F1
#
_cell.length_a   1.000
_cell.length_b   1.000
_cell.length_c   1.000
_cell.angle_alpha   90.00
_cell.angle_beta   90.00
_cell.angle_gamma   90.00
#
_symmetry.space_group_name_H-M   'P 1'
#
loop_
_entity.id
_entity.type
_entity.pdbx_description
1 polymer ?
#
loop_
_entity_poly.entity_id
_entity_poly.type
_entity_poly.pdbx_seq_one_letter_code
_entity_poly.pdbx_strand_id
1 'polypeptide(L)'
;MLMSASLSFGCRGESEPLRPPPTELARSSLASALDAWKAGRPAGGKLIGSNPGVGVVDTLQAERPLVDYEIVGALFALPEARPFAVRLTLDSPREILSARYVVLGRDPIWVFRQEDYELILHWEHKMSPEEAEGVAPQSQAPGPEAHR
;
A
#
# COMPACT_ATOMS: atom_id res chain seq x y z
N MET A 1 51.87 -19.11 -16.15
CA MET A 1 50.43 -18.73 -16.17
C MET A 1 49.88 -18.92 -14.77
N LEU A 2 49.83 -17.85 -13.96
CA LEU A 2 49.20 -17.87 -12.63
C LEU A 2 47.79 -17.29 -12.78
N MET A 3 46.77 -18.14 -12.64
CA MET A 3 45.37 -17.73 -12.54
C MET A 3 45.19 -16.88 -11.28
N SER A 4 44.93 -15.59 -11.47
CA SER A 4 44.53 -14.69 -10.39
C SER A 4 43.02 -14.87 -10.17
N ALA A 5 42.66 -15.46 -9.04
CA ALA A 5 41.29 -15.60 -8.57
C ALA A 5 40.72 -14.20 -8.25
N SER A 6 39.66 -13.82 -8.95
CA SER A 6 38.92 -12.59 -8.69
C SER A 6 37.99 -12.80 -7.50
N LEU A 7 38.30 -12.19 -6.37
CA LEU A 7 37.39 -12.06 -5.24
C LEU A 7 36.42 -10.92 -5.54
N SER A 8 35.28 -11.25 -6.16
CA SER A 8 34.15 -10.34 -6.23
C SER A 8 33.57 -10.16 -4.84
N PHE A 9 33.98 -9.11 -4.14
CA PHE A 9 33.26 -8.60 -2.97
C PHE A 9 31.90 -8.09 -3.45
N GLY A 10 30.85 -8.87 -3.19
CA GLY A 10 29.48 -8.41 -3.28
C GLY A 10 29.26 -7.36 -2.20
N CYS A 11 29.43 -6.08 -2.55
CA CYS A 11 28.93 -4.99 -1.74
C CYS A 11 27.41 -5.10 -1.69
N ARG A 12 26.91 -5.69 -0.60
CA ARG A 12 25.49 -5.66 -0.22
C ARG A 12 25.19 -4.19 0.11
N GLY A 13 24.64 -3.46 -0.86
CA GLY A 13 24.23 -2.08 -0.66
C GLY A 13 23.23 -2.03 0.48
N GLU A 14 23.58 -1.32 1.55
CA GLU A 14 22.65 -0.94 2.60
C GLU A 14 21.51 -0.18 1.93
N SER A 15 20.28 -0.64 2.12
CA SER A 15 19.11 0.01 1.54
C SER A 15 18.94 1.36 2.24
N GLU A 16 19.32 2.44 1.55
CA GLU A 16 19.09 3.80 2.00
C GLU A 16 17.61 3.98 2.38
N PRO A 17 17.30 4.56 3.56
CA PRO A 17 15.93 4.76 3.98
C PRO A 17 15.18 5.62 2.96
N LEU A 18 13.93 5.24 2.69
CA LEU A 18 13.09 5.90 1.70
C LEU A 18 12.91 7.37 2.10
N ARG A 19 13.44 8.30 1.29
CA ARG A 19 13.27 9.72 1.57
C ARG A 19 11.82 10.12 1.32
N PRO A 20 11.16 10.85 2.25
CA PRO A 20 9.79 11.26 2.08
C PRO A 20 9.66 12.31 0.97
N PRO A 21 8.51 12.36 0.29
CA PRO A 21 8.25 13.41 -0.68
C PRO A 21 8.19 14.79 -0.01
N PRO A 22 8.51 15.88 -0.74
CA PRO A 22 8.20 17.24 -0.30
C PRO A 22 6.69 17.38 0.00
N THR A 23 6.33 18.17 1.02
CA THR A 23 4.95 18.28 1.50
C THR A 23 3.97 18.74 0.41
N GLU A 24 4.35 19.74 -0.40
CA GLU A 24 3.51 20.22 -1.50
C GLU A 24 3.32 19.17 -2.60
N LEU A 25 4.39 18.44 -2.94
CA LEU A 25 4.29 17.33 -3.89
C LEU A 25 3.32 16.27 -3.36
N ALA A 26 3.49 15.87 -2.10
CA ALA A 26 2.62 14.88 -1.46
C ALA A 26 1.15 15.32 -1.42
N ARG A 27 0.89 16.59 -1.07
CA ARG A 27 -0.46 17.17 -1.04
C ARG A 27 -1.10 17.17 -2.42
N SER A 28 -0.35 17.57 -3.45
CA SER A 28 -0.83 17.63 -4.83
C SER A 28 -1.09 16.23 -5.43
N SER A 29 -0.26 15.24 -5.11
CA SER A 29 -0.49 13.84 -5.48
C SER A 29 -1.73 13.25 -4.79
N LEU A 30 -1.93 13.54 -3.50
CA LEU A 30 -3.16 13.15 -2.78
C LEU A 30 -4.40 13.78 -3.41
N ALA A 31 -4.38 15.08 -3.71
CA ALA A 31 -5.48 15.75 -4.40
C ALA A 31 -5.77 15.09 -5.76
N SER A 32 -4.73 14.78 -6.54
CA SER A 32 -4.88 14.10 -7.84
C SER A 32 -5.52 12.71 -7.70
N ALA A 33 -5.19 11.97 -6.64
CA ALA A 33 -5.81 10.68 -6.34
C ALA A 33 -7.29 10.82 -5.98
N LEU A 34 -7.63 11.79 -5.12
CA LEU A 34 -9.01 12.04 -4.68
C LEU A 34 -9.88 12.62 -5.81
N ASP A 35 -9.32 13.48 -6.68
CA ASP A 35 -9.99 13.98 -7.88
C ASP A 35 -10.30 12.85 -8.86
N ALA A 36 -9.36 11.93 -9.06
CA ALA A 36 -9.57 10.77 -9.93
C ALA A 36 -10.68 9.84 -9.38
N TRP A 37 -10.72 9.62 -8.06
CA TRP A 37 -11.80 8.86 -7.43
C TRP A 37 -13.14 9.57 -7.57
N LYS A 38 -13.21 10.88 -7.28
CA LYS A 38 -14.42 11.71 -7.46
C LYS A 38 -14.92 11.72 -8.92
N ALA A 39 -14.00 11.65 -9.89
CA ALA A 39 -14.32 11.53 -11.31
C ALA A 39 -14.77 10.11 -11.73
N GLY A 40 -14.88 9.15 -10.79
CA GLY A 40 -15.31 7.79 -11.07
C GLY A 40 -14.28 6.94 -11.81
N ARG A 41 -12.99 7.29 -11.74
CA ARG A 41 -11.93 6.46 -12.31
C ARG A 41 -11.97 5.08 -11.65
N PRO A 42 -12.03 3.97 -12.40
CA PRO A 42 -12.01 2.64 -11.81
C PRO A 42 -10.74 2.40 -10.99
N ALA A 43 -10.91 1.79 -9.82
CA ALA A 43 -9.78 1.23 -9.07
C ALA A 43 -9.12 0.13 -9.93
N GLY A 44 -7.81 0.24 -10.22
CA GLY A 44 -7.21 -0.65 -11.20
C GLY A 44 -5.70 -0.60 -11.35
N GLY A 45 -4.97 -0.15 -10.32
CA GLY A 45 -3.49 -0.21 -10.26
C GLY A 45 -2.72 0.66 -11.28
N LYS A 46 -3.40 1.24 -12.28
CA LYS A 46 -2.77 2.15 -13.24
C LYS A 46 -2.41 3.47 -12.56
N LEU A 47 -1.17 3.92 -12.75
CA LEU A 47 -0.72 5.23 -12.27
C LEU A 47 -1.52 6.37 -12.90
N ILE A 48 -1.76 7.42 -12.11
CA ILE A 48 -2.33 8.70 -12.56
C ILE A 48 -1.16 9.62 -12.93
N GLY A 49 -1.21 10.24 -14.10
CA GLY A 49 -0.09 11.05 -14.59
C GLY A 49 1.17 10.22 -14.90
N SER A 50 2.28 10.92 -15.16
CA SER A 50 3.54 10.28 -15.60
C SER A 50 4.82 10.94 -15.07
N ASN A 51 4.74 12.04 -14.30
CA ASN A 51 5.91 12.69 -13.74
C ASN A 51 5.56 13.54 -12.50
N PRO A 52 5.57 12.95 -11.28
CA PRO A 52 5.65 11.52 -11.04
C PRO A 52 4.33 10.83 -11.41
N GLY A 53 4.38 9.53 -11.66
CA GLY A 53 3.16 8.73 -11.65
C GLY A 53 2.60 8.63 -10.22
N VAL A 54 1.28 8.70 -10.05
CA VAL A 54 0.62 8.54 -8.74
C VAL A 54 -0.12 7.21 -8.69
N GLY A 55 0.36 6.31 -7.84
CA GLY A 55 -0.32 5.07 -7.48
C GLY A 55 -1.22 5.28 -6.26
N VAL A 56 -2.35 4.58 -6.22
CA VAL A 56 -3.33 4.72 -5.15
C VAL A 56 -3.69 3.34 -4.60
N VAL A 57 -3.65 3.22 -3.28
CA VAL A 57 -4.06 2.03 -2.53
C VAL A 57 -5.08 2.47 -1.49
N ASP A 58 -6.33 2.31 -1.87
CA ASP A 58 -7.48 2.70 -1.07
C ASP A 58 -8.64 1.79 -1.45
N THR A 59 -8.94 0.82 -0.58
CA THR A 59 -9.99 -0.18 -0.81
C THR A 59 -11.38 0.44 -0.89
N LEU A 60 -11.58 1.59 -0.24
CA LEU A 60 -12.86 2.29 -0.20
C LEU A 60 -13.29 2.80 -1.57
N GLN A 61 -12.35 3.03 -2.50
CA GLN A 61 -12.66 3.50 -3.86
C GLN A 61 -13.47 2.49 -4.68
N ALA A 62 -13.27 1.20 -4.41
CA ALA A 62 -14.01 0.14 -5.09
C ALA A 62 -15.43 -0.02 -4.53
N GLU A 63 -15.64 0.39 -3.27
CA GLU A 63 -16.88 0.15 -2.53
C GLU A 63 -17.84 1.33 -2.58
N ARG A 64 -17.31 2.56 -2.54
CA ARG A 64 -18.10 3.77 -2.31
C ARG A 64 -17.72 4.87 -3.32
N PRO A 65 -18.68 5.51 -4.01
CA PRO A 65 -18.41 6.72 -4.78
C PRO A 65 -18.03 7.89 -3.86
N LEU A 66 -17.05 8.70 -4.28
CA LEU A 66 -16.70 9.95 -3.61
C LEU A 66 -17.49 11.11 -4.22
N VAL A 67 -18.29 11.79 -3.40
CA VAL A 67 -19.03 13.00 -3.78
C VAL A 67 -18.14 14.23 -3.68
N ASP A 68 -17.41 14.36 -2.57
CA ASP A 68 -16.53 15.50 -2.34
C ASP A 68 -15.46 15.19 -1.29
N TYR A 69 -14.42 16.03 -1.22
CA TYR A 69 -13.39 15.89 -0.20
C TYR A 69 -12.78 17.23 0.21
N GLU A 70 -12.17 17.23 1.39
CA GLU A 70 -11.33 18.32 1.87
C GLU A 70 -10.06 17.76 2.50
N ILE A 71 -8.90 18.16 1.98
CA ILE A 71 -7.61 17.92 2.64
C ILE A 71 -7.48 18.95 3.77
N VAL A 72 -7.84 18.52 4.99
CA VAL A 72 -7.87 19.36 6.20
C VAL A 72 -6.47 19.90 6.51
N GLY A 73 -5.44 19.07 6.37
CA GLY A 73 -4.07 19.50 6.59
C GLY A 73 -3.07 18.35 6.67
N ALA A 74 -1.79 18.73 6.65
CA ALA A 74 -0.69 17.81 6.94
C ALA A 74 -0.70 17.44 8.44
N LEU A 75 -0.34 16.20 8.74
CA LEU A 75 -0.10 15.72 10.10
C LEU A 75 1.41 15.70 10.39
N PHE A 76 1.79 15.20 11.56
CA PHE A 76 3.20 15.01 11.91
C PHE A 76 3.90 14.15 10.85
N ALA A 77 5.00 14.66 10.33
CA ALA A 77 5.79 13.98 9.32
C ALA A 77 6.38 12.69 9.89
N LEU A 78 6.34 11.62 9.09
CA LEU A 78 7.04 10.38 9.37
C LEU A 78 8.41 10.41 8.67
N PRO A 79 9.38 9.59 9.10
CA PRO A 79 10.72 9.58 8.52
C PRO A 79 10.70 9.35 7.01
N GLU A 80 9.81 8.50 6.52
CA GLU A 80 9.68 8.08 5.12
C GLU A 80 8.40 8.56 4.41
N ALA A 81 7.47 9.18 5.13
CA ALA A 81 6.15 9.52 4.59
C ALA A 81 5.61 10.91 5.01
N ARG A 82 4.55 11.32 4.32
CA ARG A 82 3.78 12.54 4.57
C ARG A 82 2.32 12.20 4.82
N PRO A 83 1.87 12.18 6.09
CA PRO A 83 0.48 11.91 6.40
C PRO A 83 -0.40 13.17 6.32
N PHE A 84 -1.66 13.00 5.92
CA PHE A 84 -2.66 14.06 5.83
C PHE A 84 -3.99 13.61 6.45
N ALA A 85 -4.68 14.53 7.11
CA ALA A 85 -6.07 14.35 7.48
C ALA A 85 -6.98 14.83 6.34
N VAL A 86 -7.98 14.02 6.00
CA VAL A 86 -8.91 14.28 4.91
C VAL A 86 -10.34 14.04 5.39
N ARG A 87 -11.25 14.94 5.07
CA ARG A 87 -12.69 14.73 5.22
C ARG A 87 -13.24 14.29 3.87
N LEU A 88 -13.90 13.13 3.82
CA LEU A 88 -14.53 12.58 2.64
C LEU A 88 -16.05 12.67 2.77
N THR A 89 -16.73 13.03 1.69
CA THR A 89 -18.18 12.89 1.56
C THR A 89 -18.45 11.75 0.59
N LEU A 90 -18.90 10.62 1.10
CA LEU A 90 -19.18 9.40 0.33
C LEU A 90 -20.66 9.34 -0.05
N ASP A 91 -20.98 8.57 -1.08
CA ASP A 91 -22.35 8.21 -1.45
C ASP A 91 -22.67 6.74 -1.18
N SER A 92 -23.95 6.35 -1.31
CA SER A 92 -24.45 4.98 -1.21
C SER A 92 -24.08 4.22 0.08
N PRO A 93 -24.54 4.66 1.28
CA PRO A 93 -25.37 5.84 1.55
C PRO A 93 -24.53 7.11 1.70
N ARG A 94 -25.19 8.28 1.76
CA ARG A 94 -24.46 9.53 1.98
C ARG A 94 -23.87 9.58 3.39
N GLU A 95 -22.58 9.83 3.48
CA GLU A 95 -21.83 9.78 4.74
C GLU A 95 -20.64 10.74 4.71
N ILE A 96 -20.31 11.37 5.85
CA ILE A 96 -19.08 12.14 6.02
C ILE A 96 -18.12 11.34 6.88
N LEU A 97 -16.96 11.01 6.32
CA LEU A 97 -15.92 10.22 6.97
C LEU A 97 -14.67 11.07 7.16
N SER A 98 -14.04 10.99 8.34
CA SER A 98 -12.68 11.48 8.53
C SER A 98 -11.69 10.34 8.26
N ALA A 99 -10.84 10.51 7.26
CA ALA A 99 -9.81 9.56 6.88
C ALA A 99 -8.42 10.16 7.07
N ARG A 100 -7.43 9.28 7.18
CA ARG A 100 -6.01 9.64 7.09
C ARG A 100 -5.41 9.00 5.85
N TYR A 101 -4.56 9.75 5.17
CA TYR A 101 -3.79 9.26 4.03
C TYR A 101 -2.30 9.39 4.31
N VAL A 102 -1.53 8.41 3.85
CA VAL A 102 -0.07 8.37 3.95
C VAL A 102 0.49 8.43 2.53
N VAL A 103 1.34 9.42 2.27
CA VAL A 103 1.95 9.62 0.95
C VAL A 103 3.45 9.35 1.02
N LEU A 104 3.95 8.49 0.14
CA LEU A 104 5.34 8.01 0.14
C LEU A 104 5.93 7.92 -1.28
N GLY A 105 7.25 7.83 -1.35
CA GLY A 105 7.99 7.69 -2.62
C GLY A 105 8.41 9.03 -3.24
N ARG A 106 8.88 8.96 -4.49
CA ARG A 106 9.34 10.12 -5.27
C ARG A 106 8.88 10.04 -6.71
N ASP A 107 9.11 8.90 -7.37
CA ASP A 107 8.60 8.58 -8.69
C ASP A 107 8.61 7.04 -8.87
N PRO A 108 7.44 6.36 -8.79
CA PRO A 108 6.13 6.94 -8.55
C PRO A 108 5.95 7.45 -7.11
N ILE A 109 4.93 8.29 -6.92
CA ILE A 109 4.35 8.62 -5.62
C ILE A 109 3.23 7.62 -5.33
N TRP A 110 3.17 7.12 -4.10
CA TRP A 110 2.09 6.27 -3.63
C TRP A 110 1.24 6.98 -2.58
N VAL A 111 -0.07 6.90 -2.75
CA VAL A 111 -1.08 7.42 -1.83
C VAL A 111 -1.82 6.23 -1.23
N PHE A 112 -1.66 6.03 0.08
CA PHE A 112 -2.37 4.99 0.82
C PHE A 112 -3.40 5.63 1.73
N ARG A 113 -4.57 5.02 1.84
CA ARG A 113 -5.42 5.25 3.00
C ARG A 113 -4.76 4.57 4.22
N GLN A 114 -4.83 5.19 5.40
CA GLN A 114 -4.13 4.72 6.60
C GLN A 114 -4.45 3.26 6.93
N GLU A 115 -5.73 2.88 6.88
CA GLU A 115 -6.13 1.50 7.19
C GLU A 115 -5.47 0.51 6.21
N ASP A 116 -5.46 0.84 4.91
CA ASP A 116 -4.85 -0.02 3.89
C ASP A 116 -3.32 -0.08 4.01
N TYR A 117 -2.67 1.03 4.40
CA TYR A 117 -1.23 1.06 4.71
C TYR A 117 -0.90 0.16 5.91
N GLU A 118 -1.67 0.26 6.98
CA GLU A 118 -1.51 -0.57 8.18
C GLU A 118 -1.70 -2.04 7.84
N LEU A 119 -2.74 -2.41 7.07
CA LEU A 119 -2.94 -3.80 6.68
C LEU A 119 -1.69 -4.38 6.00
N ILE A 120 -1.07 -3.66 5.07
CA ILE A 120 0.15 -4.13 4.39
C ILE A 120 1.29 -4.37 5.38
N LEU A 121 1.54 -3.40 6.28
CA LEU A 121 2.60 -3.54 7.30
C LEU A 121 2.36 -4.72 8.24
N HIS A 122 1.12 -4.95 8.67
CA HIS A 122 0.79 -6.06 9.56
C HIS A 122 0.99 -7.43 8.90
N TRP A 123 0.92 -7.51 7.57
CA TRP A 123 1.10 -8.76 6.84
C TRP A 123 2.58 -9.10 6.63
N GLU A 124 3.47 -8.10 6.54
CA GLU A 124 4.93 -8.34 6.48
C GLU A 124 5.48 -8.97 7.77
N HIS A 125 4.78 -8.83 8.90
CA HIS A 125 5.21 -9.38 10.20
C HIS A 125 4.74 -10.81 10.50
N LYS A 126 3.80 -11.38 9.73
CA LYS A 126 3.13 -12.66 10.09
C LYS A 126 3.68 -13.93 9.45
N MET A 127 4.74 -13.88 8.65
CA MET A 127 5.38 -15.12 8.19
C MET A 127 6.28 -15.69 9.30
N SER A 128 5.72 -16.52 10.19
CA SER A 128 6.57 -17.46 10.91
C SER A 128 7.12 -18.48 9.91
N PRO A 129 8.38 -18.96 10.04
CA PRO A 129 8.94 -19.97 9.14
C PRO A 129 8.10 -21.26 9.04
N GLU A 130 7.25 -21.51 10.03
CA GLU A 130 6.42 -22.70 10.16
C GLU A 130 5.18 -22.69 9.22
N GLU A 131 4.70 -21.51 8.82
CA GLU A 131 3.52 -21.39 7.92
C GLU A 131 3.90 -21.29 6.43
N ALA A 132 5.19 -21.10 6.12
CA ALA A 132 5.70 -21.04 4.74
C ALA A 132 5.90 -22.44 4.10
N GLU A 133 6.00 -23.49 4.91
CA GLU A 133 5.96 -24.88 4.44
C GLU A 133 4.53 -25.41 4.59
N GLY A 134 3.81 -25.49 3.47
CA GLY A 134 2.48 -26.09 3.43
C GLY A 134 2.47 -27.51 3.97
N VAL A 135 2.06 -27.68 5.23
CA VAL A 135 1.55 -28.95 5.72
C VAL A 135 0.17 -29.11 5.09
N ALA A 136 0.11 -29.91 4.03
CA ALA A 136 -1.15 -30.36 3.46
C ALA A 136 -2.05 -30.92 4.59
N PRO A 137 -3.36 -30.60 4.60
CA PRO A 137 -4.26 -31.18 5.58
C PRO A 137 -4.19 -32.69 5.45
N GLN A 138 -3.76 -33.37 6.52
CA GLN A 138 -3.78 -34.82 6.59
C GLN A 138 -5.24 -35.25 6.42
N SER A 139 -5.55 -35.77 5.24
CA SER A 139 -6.83 -36.39 4.95
C SER A 139 -6.98 -37.59 5.89
N GLN A 140 -7.72 -37.38 6.98
CA GLN A 140 -8.13 -38.46 7.86
C GLN A 140 -9.15 -39.31 7.11
N ALA A 141 -8.64 -40.30 6.37
CA ALA A 141 -9.46 -41.34 5.77
C ALA A 141 -10.16 -42.13 6.90
N PRO A 142 -11.49 -42.32 6.87
CA PRO A 142 -12.13 -43.31 7.73
C PRO A 142 -11.66 -44.70 7.30
N GLY A 143 -11.10 -45.46 8.24
CA GLY A 143 -10.66 -46.84 8.02
C GLY A 143 -11.82 -47.74 7.60
N PRO A 144 -11.57 -48.80 6.79
CA PRO A 144 -12.64 -49.63 6.28
C PRO A 144 -13.32 -50.43 7.39
N GLU A 145 -14.65 -50.40 7.37
CA GLU A 145 -15.55 -51.27 8.13
C GLU A 145 -15.20 -52.74 7.86
N ALA A 146 -14.84 -53.47 8.92
CA ALA A 146 -14.71 -54.92 8.87
C ALA A 146 -16.09 -55.55 8.99
N HIS A 147 -16.64 -55.99 7.86
CA HIS A 147 -17.73 -56.97 7.82
C HIS A 147 -17.14 -58.37 7.57
N ARG A 148 -16.89 -59.15 8.63
CA ARG A 148 -17.36 -60.53 8.83
C ARG A 148 -16.77 -61.16 10.09
#